data_AF-A0A958UYI2-F1
#
_entry.id   AF-A0A958UYI2-F1
#
_cell.length_a   1.000
_cell.length_b   1.000
_cell.length_c   1.000
_cell.angle_alpha   90.00
_cell.angle_beta   90.00
_cell.angle_gamma   90.00
#
_symmetry.space_group_name_H-M   'P 1'
#
loop_
_entity.id
_entity.type
_entity.pdbx_description
1 polymer ?
#
loop_
_entity_poly.entity_id
_entity_poly.type
_entity_poly.pdbx_seq_one_letter_code
_entity_poly.pdbx_strand_id
1 'polypeptide(L)'
;MKQVIHRKFSQKLLHLSFLLLFFFSVSLVAQEGDPAKGKTLFNTNCAACHNLDKKMTGPALRNVEATLEAEGKDRQWIYDWVHNSSAVIKSGDAYANKLYAEYNQAAMTAFPQLSE
;
A
#
# COMPACT_ATOMS: atom_id res chain seq x y z
N MET A 1 -38.94 4.83 -43.11
CA MET A 1 -37.77 3.97 -42.79
C MET A 1 -36.52 4.70 -42.22
N LYS A 2 -36.50 6.03 -42.04
CA LYS A 2 -35.32 6.78 -41.51
C LYS A 2 -35.05 6.64 -40.00
N GLN A 3 -36.09 6.39 -39.19
CA GLN A 3 -36.01 6.38 -37.71
C GLN A 3 -35.16 5.22 -37.13
N VAL A 4 -35.03 4.10 -37.85
CA VAL A 4 -34.34 2.89 -37.35
C VAL A 4 -32.81 3.04 -37.41
N ILE A 5 -32.29 3.85 -38.33
CA ILE A 5 -30.84 4.04 -38.54
C ILE A 5 -30.25 4.87 -37.39
N HIS A 6 -30.94 5.94 -36.95
CA HIS A 6 -30.50 6.77 -35.83
C HIS A 6 -30.50 6.02 -34.49
N ARG A 7 -31.47 5.11 -34.25
CA ARG A 7 -31.53 4.31 -33.03
C ARG A 7 -30.34 3.34 -32.92
N LYS A 8 -29.97 2.68 -34.04
CA LYS A 8 -28.80 1.78 -34.09
C LYS A 8 -27.48 2.53 -33.96
N PHE A 9 -27.38 3.74 -34.51
CA PHE A 9 -26.18 4.58 -34.39
C PHE A 9 -25.97 5.08 -32.96
N SER A 10 -27.04 5.56 -32.31
CA SER A 10 -27.01 5.99 -30.91
C SER A 10 -26.70 4.84 -29.95
N GLN A 11 -27.26 3.65 -30.16
CA GLN A 11 -26.91 2.46 -29.37
C GLN A 11 -25.43 2.06 -29.51
N LYS A 12 -24.87 2.12 -30.73
CA LYS A 12 -23.45 1.84 -30.98
C LYS A 12 -22.54 2.87 -30.31
N LEU A 13 -22.89 4.15 -30.35
CA LEU A 13 -22.18 5.22 -29.65
C LEU A 13 -22.23 5.03 -28.13
N LEU A 14 -23.38 4.66 -27.57
CA LEU A 14 -23.52 4.43 -26.14
C LEU A 14 -22.70 3.22 -25.65
N HIS A 15 -22.66 2.14 -26.45
CA HIS A 15 -21.81 0.97 -26.15
C HIS A 15 -20.32 1.31 -26.27
N LEU A 16 -19.94 2.10 -27.27
CA LEU A 16 -18.55 2.56 -27.42
C LEU A 16 -18.12 3.43 -26.24
N SER A 17 -18.96 4.37 -25.81
CA SER A 17 -18.70 5.20 -24.63
C SER A 17 -18.64 4.39 -23.35
N PHE A 18 -19.50 3.39 -23.17
CA PHE A 18 -19.47 2.51 -22.01
C PHE A 18 -18.18 1.66 -21.97
N LEU A 19 -17.74 1.14 -23.12
CA LEU A 19 -16.45 0.45 -23.24
C LEU A 19 -15.29 1.39 -22.93
N LEU A 20 -15.28 2.61 -23.47
CA LEU A 20 -14.23 3.60 -23.23
C LEU A 20 -14.13 3.99 -21.75
N LEU A 21 -15.27 4.18 -21.06
CA LEU A 21 -15.32 4.45 -19.63
C LEU A 21 -14.88 3.26 -18.77
N PHE A 22 -15.19 2.03 -19.21
CA PHE A 22 -14.72 0.81 -18.55
C PHE A 22 -13.19 0.68 -18.65
N PHE A 23 -12.60 0.90 -19.83
CA PHE A 23 -11.15 0.87 -20.02
C PHE A 23 -10.40 2.00 -19.28
N PHE A 24 -11.00 3.20 -19.21
CA PHE A 24 -10.42 4.32 -18.46
C PHE A 24 -10.38 4.04 -16.94
N SER A 25 -11.45 3.43 -16.39
CA SER A 25 -11.52 3.06 -14.97
C SER A 25 -10.43 2.08 -14.54
N VAL A 26 -10.05 1.13 -15.39
CA VAL A 26 -8.99 0.14 -15.09
C VAL A 26 -7.60 0.80 -14.99
N SER A 27 -7.34 1.85 -15.79
CA SER A 27 -6.03 2.50 -15.83
C SER A 27 -5.70 3.31 -14.58
N LEU A 28 -6.72 3.74 -13.81
CA LEU A 28 -6.56 4.52 -12.57
C LEU A 28 -6.10 3.68 -11.37
N VAL A 29 -6.34 2.37 -11.38
CA VAL A 29 -6.08 1.48 -10.23
C VAL A 29 -4.68 0.84 -10.29
N ALA A 30 -3.97 0.99 -11.41
CA ALA A 30 -2.71 0.28 -11.69
C ALA A 30 -1.43 1.12 -11.46
N GLN A 31 -1.46 2.13 -10.58
CA GLN A 31 -0.24 2.83 -10.19
C GLN A 31 0.56 1.99 -9.19
N GLU A 32 1.33 1.03 -9.70
CA GLU A 32 2.34 0.36 -8.89
C GLU A 32 3.49 1.33 -8.56
N GLY A 33 4.06 1.21 -7.36
CA GLY A 33 5.24 1.97 -6.95
C GLY A 33 6.48 1.56 -7.76
N ASP A 34 7.44 2.48 -7.89
CA ASP A 34 8.72 2.22 -8.57
C ASP A 34 9.67 1.40 -7.66
N PRO A 35 9.98 0.14 -7.98
CA PRO A 35 10.80 -0.72 -7.12
C PRO A 35 12.24 -0.23 -6.97
N ALA A 36 12.78 0.49 -7.96
CA ALA A 36 14.14 1.02 -7.89
C ALA A 36 14.20 2.22 -6.92
N LYS A 37 13.17 3.09 -6.93
CA LYS A 37 13.01 4.13 -5.92
C LYS A 37 12.76 3.54 -4.53
N GLY A 38 11.89 2.53 -4.43
CA GLY A 38 11.64 1.81 -3.18
C GLY A 38 12.91 1.21 -2.58
N LYS A 39 13.75 0.56 -3.40
CA LYS A 39 15.06 0.05 -2.97
C LYS A 39 15.98 1.15 -2.45
N THR A 40 15.99 2.30 -3.12
CA THR A 40 16.81 3.46 -2.71
C THR A 40 16.36 4.00 -1.36
N LEU A 41 15.05 4.18 -1.17
CA LEU A 41 14.46 4.61 0.09
C LEU A 41 14.75 3.62 1.22
N PHE A 42 14.58 2.32 0.97
CA PHE A 42 14.85 1.26 1.93
C PHE A 42 16.31 1.26 2.38
N ASN A 43 17.25 1.32 1.44
CA ASN A 43 18.67 1.31 1.73
C ASN A 43 19.11 2.55 2.51
N THR A 44 18.46 3.69 2.27
CA THR A 44 18.79 4.96 2.92
C THR A 44 18.25 5.04 4.34
N ASN A 45 17.03 4.54 4.57
CA ASN A 45 16.28 4.83 5.81
C ASN A 45 16.02 3.59 6.69
N CYS A 46 15.98 2.40 6.11
CA CYS A 46 15.46 1.19 6.76
C CYS A 46 16.52 0.10 6.97
N ALA A 47 17.48 -0.02 6.03
CA ALA A 47 18.43 -1.13 5.98
C ALA A 47 19.40 -1.22 7.17
N ALA A 48 19.54 -0.14 7.96
CA ALA A 48 20.31 -0.16 9.20
C ALA A 48 19.69 -1.06 10.28
N CYS A 49 18.35 -1.20 10.27
CA CYS A 49 17.60 -1.92 11.31
C CYS A 49 16.81 -3.11 10.77
N HIS A 50 16.49 -3.12 9.47
CA HIS A 50 15.70 -4.18 8.84
C HIS A 50 16.44 -4.88 7.71
N ASN A 51 16.22 -6.19 7.62
CA ASN A 51 16.64 -7.02 6.50
C ASN A 51 15.40 -7.67 5.87
N LEU A 52 15.52 -8.19 4.65
CA LEU A 52 14.41 -8.91 4.03
C LEU A 52 14.19 -10.28 4.65
N ASP A 53 15.27 -11.01 4.96
CA ASP A 53 15.21 -12.45 5.26
C ASP A 53 15.61 -12.81 6.68
N LYS A 54 16.12 -11.84 7.45
CA LYS A 54 16.69 -12.07 8.77
C LYS A 54 16.19 -11.03 9.77
N LYS A 55 15.92 -11.46 10.99
CA LYS A 55 15.66 -10.54 12.10
C LYS A 55 16.96 -9.79 12.43
N MET A 56 16.84 -8.49 12.71
CA MET A 56 17.93 -7.64 13.20
C MET A 56 17.40 -6.85 14.41
N THR A 57 17.66 -5.55 14.50
CA THR A 57 16.98 -4.67 15.46
C THR A 57 15.47 -4.68 15.25
N GLY A 58 15.02 -4.78 13.99
CA GLY A 58 13.62 -4.96 13.64
C GLY A 58 13.33 -6.31 12.95
N PRO A 59 12.05 -6.60 12.65
CA PRO A 59 11.62 -7.79 11.92
C PRO A 59 12.21 -7.88 10.52
N ALA A 60 12.28 -9.11 10.03
CA ALA A 60 12.48 -9.38 8.61
C ALA A 60 11.26 -8.90 7.81
N LEU A 61 11.47 -8.22 6.68
CA LEU A 61 10.40 -7.54 5.94
C LEU A 61 9.97 -8.24 4.64
N ARG A 62 10.55 -9.40 4.30
CA ARG A 62 10.02 -10.20 3.19
C ARG A 62 8.60 -10.65 3.53
N ASN A 63 7.69 -10.45 2.57
CA ASN A 63 6.27 -10.79 2.71
C ASN A 63 5.57 -10.07 3.88
N VAL A 64 6.03 -8.87 4.25
CA VAL A 64 5.41 -8.09 5.33
C VAL A 64 3.93 -7.81 5.06
N GLU A 65 3.55 -7.53 3.81
CA GLU A 65 2.14 -7.28 3.45
C GLU A 65 1.26 -8.50 3.71
N ALA A 66 1.70 -9.69 3.31
CA ALA A 66 0.96 -10.93 3.56
C ALA A 66 0.87 -11.27 5.06
N THR A 67 1.92 -10.92 5.83
CA THR A 67 1.92 -11.10 7.29
C THR A 67 0.88 -10.17 7.94
N LEU A 68 0.82 -8.92 7.49
CA LEU A 68 -0.11 -7.92 7.99
C LEU A 68 -1.55 -8.21 7.59
N GLU A 69 -1.78 -8.70 6.37
CA GLU A 69 -3.10 -9.15 5.92
C GLU A 69 -3.65 -10.27 6.82
N ALA A 70 -2.80 -11.23 7.22
CA ALA A 70 -3.18 -12.28 8.15
C ALA A 70 -3.53 -11.76 9.57
N GLU A 71 -3.03 -10.58 9.94
CA GLU A 71 -3.33 -9.87 11.19
C GLU A 71 -4.47 -8.83 11.01
N GLY A 72 -5.15 -8.86 9.85
CA GLY A 72 -6.26 -7.95 9.53
C GLY A 72 -5.83 -6.50 9.32
N LYS A 73 -4.58 -6.27 8.91
CA LYS A 73 -4.01 -4.95 8.62
C LYS A 73 -3.81 -4.77 7.13
N ASP A 74 -4.08 -3.56 6.65
CA ASP A 74 -3.89 -3.18 5.26
C ASP A 74 -2.59 -2.37 5.09
N ARG A 75 -2.36 -1.90 3.86
CA ARG A 75 -1.19 -1.08 3.54
C ARG A 75 -1.21 0.27 4.28
N GLN A 76 -2.38 0.83 4.59
CA GLN A 76 -2.47 2.08 5.35
C GLN A 76 -1.85 1.94 6.74
N TRP A 77 -2.01 0.77 7.37
CA TRP A 77 -1.33 0.50 8.65
C TRP A 77 0.20 0.59 8.55
N ILE A 78 0.80 0.14 7.44
CA ILE A 78 2.25 0.25 7.21
C ILE A 78 2.66 1.73 7.16
N TYR A 79 1.87 2.54 6.45
CA TYR A 79 2.12 3.96 6.30
C TYR A 79 2.07 4.69 7.65
N ASP A 80 1.01 4.46 8.42
CA ASP A 80 0.86 5.01 9.77
C ASP A 80 2.01 4.59 10.69
N TRP A 81 2.45 3.32 10.58
CA TRP A 81 3.58 2.78 11.34
C TRP A 81 4.91 3.44 10.95
N VAL A 82 5.19 3.60 9.66
CA VAL A 82 6.42 4.23 9.16
C VAL A 82 6.46 5.72 9.49
N HIS A 83 5.33 6.42 9.37
CA HIS A 83 5.23 7.83 9.76
C HIS A 83 5.40 8.02 11.26
N ASN A 84 4.72 7.22 12.09
CA ASN A 84 4.78 7.34 13.54
C ASN A 84 4.33 6.07 14.29
N SER A 85 5.19 5.06 14.34
CA SER A 85 4.94 3.82 15.10
C SER A 85 4.55 4.06 16.57
N SER A 86 5.11 5.09 17.21
CA SER A 86 4.77 5.45 18.60
C SER A 86 3.31 5.87 18.75
N ALA A 87 2.73 6.56 17.76
CA ALA A 87 1.32 6.90 17.77
C ALA A 87 0.44 5.66 17.59
N VAL A 88 0.81 4.74 16.70
CA VAL A 88 0.10 3.47 16.48
C VAL A 88 0.13 2.58 17.73
N ILE A 89 1.27 2.51 18.42
CA ILE A 89 1.39 1.77 19.69
C ILE A 89 0.49 2.41 20.76
N LYS A 90 0.52 3.74 20.90
CA LYS A 90 -0.27 4.49 21.89
C LYS A 90 -1.77 4.48 21.62
N SER A 91 -2.21 4.24 20.37
CA SER A 91 -3.64 4.11 20.06
C SER A 91 -4.27 2.87 20.68
N GLY A 92 -3.45 1.93 21.15
CA GLY A 92 -3.90 0.66 21.72
C GLY A 92 -4.03 -0.46 20.69
N ASP A 93 -3.48 -0.31 19.49
CA ASP A 93 -3.45 -1.38 18.49
C ASP A 93 -2.76 -2.63 19.08
N ALA A 94 -3.50 -3.75 19.14
CA ALA A 94 -3.04 -4.96 19.80
C ALA A 94 -1.82 -5.59 19.09
N TYR A 95 -1.78 -5.54 17.76
CA TYR A 95 -0.68 -6.08 16.97
C TYR A 95 0.57 -5.20 17.12
N ALA A 96 0.41 -3.88 17.06
CA ALA A 96 1.47 -2.91 17.32
C ALA A 96 2.12 -3.13 18.69
N ASN A 97 1.31 -3.28 19.74
CA ASN A 97 1.79 -3.50 21.10
C ASN A 97 2.49 -4.86 21.27
N LYS A 98 1.96 -5.93 20.66
CA LYS A 98 2.60 -7.26 20.61
C LYS A 98 3.96 -7.19 19.91
N LEU A 99 4.01 -6.57 18.74
CA LEU A 99 5.23 -6.40 17.96
C LEU A 99 6.27 -5.59 18.75
N TYR A 100 5.86 -4.48 19.36
CA TYR A 100 6.75 -3.65 20.16
C TYR A 100 7.35 -4.44 21.35
N ALA A 101 6.56 -5.28 22.01
CA ALA A 101 7.03 -6.15 23.08
C ALA A 101 8.01 -7.23 22.57
N GLU A 102 7.73 -7.86 21.43
CA GLU A 102 8.61 -8.90 20.84
C GLU A 102 10.01 -8.35 20.52
N TYR A 103 10.10 -7.09 20.11
CA TYR A 103 11.36 -6.42 19.76
C TYR A 103 11.93 -5.59 20.92
N ASN A 104 11.70 -6.02 22.16
CA ASN A 104 12.26 -5.42 23.38
C ASN A 104 11.97 -3.92 23.53
N GLN A 105 10.82 -3.46 23.04
CA GLN A 105 10.43 -2.06 23.06
C GLN A 105 11.45 -1.15 22.35
N ALA A 106 12.14 -1.68 21.34
CA ALA A 106 13.05 -0.91 20.51
C ALA A 106 12.26 0.16 19.74
N ALA A 107 12.66 1.42 19.90
CA ALA A 107 12.03 2.53 19.22
C ALA A 107 12.39 2.54 17.73
N MET A 108 11.38 2.46 16.86
CA MET A 108 11.54 2.76 15.44
C MET A 108 11.46 4.27 15.22
N THR A 109 12.42 4.82 14.46
CA THR A 109 12.41 6.25 14.11
C THR A 109 11.18 6.58 13.26
N ALA A 110 10.56 7.72 13.52
CA ALA A 110 9.43 8.24 12.75
C ALA A 110 9.92 8.86 11.44
N PHE A 111 9.22 8.60 10.33
CA PHE A 111 9.54 9.14 9.01
C PHE A 111 8.40 10.00 8.41
N PRO A 112 7.93 11.06 9.10
CA PRO A 112 6.80 11.88 8.64
C PRO A 112 7.07 12.65 7.34
N GLN A 113 8.32 12.70 6.89
CA GLN A 113 8.73 13.32 5.63
C GLN A 113 8.51 12.43 4.39
N LEU A 114 8.25 11.14 4.57
CA LEU A 114 7.99 10.24 3.45
C LEU A 114 6.52 10.35 3.02
N SER A 115 6.25 10.29 1.72
CA SER A 115 4.89 10.25 1.17
C SER A 115 4.56 8.86 0.65
N GLU A 116 3.25 8.59 0.49
CA GLU A 116 2.75 7.39 -0.18
C GLU A 116 3.06 7.34 -1.68
#